data_AF-A0A2T7T0D6-F1
#
_entry.id   AF-A0A2T7T0D6-F1
#
_cell.length_a   1.000
_cell.length_b   1.000
_cell.length_c   1.000
_cell.angle_alpha   90.00
_cell.angle_beta   90.00
_cell.angle_gamma   90.00
#
_symmetry.space_group_name_H-M   'P 1'
#
loop_
_entity.id
_entity.type
_entity.pdbx_description
1 polymer ?
#
loop_
_entity_poly.entity_id
_entity_poly.type
_entity_poly.pdbx_seq_one_letter_code
_entity_poly.pdbx_strand_id
1 'polypeptide(L)'
;MRHSGGPWIRAAEAAEGLRTQMGQVRAEFAAAHEGLAAGTEGLDVAAVLRTARMSWERRIETAMGECASLAEQLRAVAEDLGETDEVIAATFAKVAGGGGR
;
A
#
# COMPACT_ATOMS: atom_id res chain seq x y z
N MET A 1 4.65 19.45 18.28
CA MET A 1 4.74 18.05 18.73
C MET A 1 4.71 17.18 17.49
N ARG A 2 5.67 16.27 17.32
CA ARG A 2 5.68 15.33 16.20
C ARG A 2 4.66 14.25 16.58
N HIS A 3 3.46 14.29 16.01
CA HIS A 3 2.48 13.22 16.20
C HIS A 3 3.10 11.94 15.63
N SER A 4 3.64 11.13 16.52
CA SER A 4 4.19 9.81 16.22
C SER A 4 3.15 9.03 15.45
N GLY A 5 3.49 8.61 14.23
CA GLY A 5 2.65 7.88 13.27
C GLY A 5 1.42 7.24 13.92
N GLY A 6 0.29 7.94 13.83
CA GLY A 6 -0.99 7.44 14.32
C GLY A 6 -1.33 6.10 13.67
N PRO A 7 -2.35 5.39 14.16
CA PRO A 7 -2.74 4.08 13.63
C PRO A 7 -2.92 4.10 12.10
N TRP A 8 -3.45 5.20 11.55
CA TRP A 8 -3.61 5.42 10.12
C TRP A 8 -2.29 5.55 9.35
N ILE A 9 -1.32 6.31 9.87
CA ILE A 9 0.01 6.43 9.26
C ILE A 9 0.75 5.10 9.29
N ARG A 10 0.69 4.34 10.40
CA ARG A 10 1.30 3.01 10.47
C ARG A 10 0.65 2.02 9.53
N ALA A 11 -0.68 2.07 9.38
CA ALA A 11 -1.38 1.24 8.42
C ALA A 11 -0.98 1.60 6.97
N ALA A 12 -0.80 2.89 6.67
CA ALA A 12 -0.31 3.34 5.37
C ALA A 12 1.11 2.84 5.08
N GLU A 13 2.01 2.90 6.08
CA GLU A 13 3.36 2.34 5.99
C GLU A 13 3.35 0.83 5.80
N ALA A 14 2.44 0.10 6.47
CA ALA A 14 2.30 -1.34 6.28
C ALA A 14 1.81 -1.69 4.86
N ALA A 15 0.85 -0.95 4.32
CA ALA A 15 0.39 -1.11 2.94
C ALA A 15 1.52 -0.85 1.92
N GLU A 16 2.33 0.19 2.18
CA GLU A 16 3.53 0.49 1.38
C GLU A 16 4.59 -0.61 1.47
N GLY A 17 4.77 -1.19 2.66
CA GLY A 17 5.64 -2.36 2.88
C GLY A 17 5.18 -3.58 2.08
N LEU A 18 3.88 -3.88 2.08
CA LEU A 18 3.30 -4.96 1.27
C LEU A 18 3.52 -4.72 -0.23
N ARG A 19 3.31 -3.49 -0.71
CA ARG A 19 3.59 -3.10 -2.10
C ARG A 19 5.04 -3.38 -2.49
N THR A 20 5.97 -3.02 -1.60
CA THR A 20 7.41 -3.23 -1.81
C THR A 20 7.75 -4.72 -1.89
N GLN A 21 7.24 -5.53 -0.96
CA GLN A 21 7.44 -6.98 -0.96
C GLN A 21 6.88 -7.64 -2.22
N MET A 22 5.68 -7.22 -2.66
CA MET A 22 5.10 -7.70 -3.91
C MET A 22 5.95 -7.34 -5.13
N GLY A 23 6.56 -6.15 -5.15
CA GLY A 23 7.52 -5.77 -6.19
C GLY A 23 8.74 -6.69 -6.24
N GLN A 24 9.26 -7.12 -5.08
CA GLN A 24 10.36 -8.08 -4.99
C GLN A 24 9.93 -9.45 -5.54
N VAL A 25 8.77 -9.96 -5.09
CA VAL A 25 8.20 -11.23 -5.59
C VAL A 25 8.01 -11.18 -7.11
N ARG A 26 7.54 -10.05 -7.67
CA ARG A 26 7.39 -9.88 -9.13
C ARG A 26 8.73 -10.03 -9.85
N ALA A 27 9.79 -9.42 -9.32
CA ALA A 27 11.13 -9.50 -9.90
C ALA A 27 11.72 -10.92 -9.82
N GLU A 28 11.56 -11.59 -8.66
CA GLU A 28 11.99 -12.99 -8.48
C GLU A 28 11.24 -13.93 -9.42
N PHE A 29 9.94 -13.74 -9.56
CA PHE A 29 9.10 -14.52 -10.48
C PHE A 29 9.53 -14.32 -11.94
N ALA A 30 9.85 -13.08 -12.32
CA ALA A 30 10.36 -12.78 -13.65
C ALA A 30 11.68 -13.52 -13.95
N ALA A 31 12.63 -13.49 -13.01
CA ALA A 31 13.94 -14.14 -13.14
C ALA A 31 13.84 -15.67 -13.15
N ALA A 32 13.01 -16.26 -12.29
CA ALA A 32 12.81 -17.71 -12.26
C ALA A 32 12.22 -18.24 -13.59
N HIS A 33 11.36 -17.46 -14.24
CA HIS A 33 10.75 -17.84 -15.52
C HIS A 33 11.69 -17.75 -16.71
N GLU A 34 12.73 -16.90 -16.68
CA GLU A 34 13.75 -16.88 -17.74
C GLU A 34 14.47 -18.23 -17.84
N GLY A 35 14.83 -18.82 -16.69
CA GLY A 35 15.42 -20.16 -16.64
C GLY A 35 14.46 -21.26 -17.11
N LEU A 36 13.17 -21.15 -16.78
CA LEU A 36 12.15 -22.11 -17.22
C LEU A 36 11.86 -22.03 -18.72
N ALA A 37 11.86 -20.84 -19.31
CA ALA A 37 11.63 -20.65 -20.73
C ALA A 37 12.70 -21.34 -21.58
N ALA A 38 13.98 -21.21 -21.19
CA ALA A 38 15.09 -21.90 -21.85
C ALA A 38 14.97 -23.43 -21.75
N GLY A 39 14.56 -23.95 -20.59
CA GLY A 39 14.44 -25.41 -20.36
C GLY A 39 13.21 -26.07 -20.97
N THR A 40 12.23 -25.29 -21.45
CA THR A 40 10.96 -25.81 -21.98
C THR A 40 10.74 -25.50 -23.47
N GLU A 41 11.77 -25.00 -24.15
CA GLU A 41 11.70 -24.69 -25.58
C GLU A 41 11.25 -25.91 -26.41
N GLY A 42 10.31 -25.69 -27.32
CA GLY A 42 9.73 -26.76 -28.15
C GLY A 42 8.68 -27.65 -27.47
N LEU A 43 8.41 -27.46 -26.17
CA LEU A 43 7.34 -28.17 -25.47
C LEU A 43 6.04 -27.36 -25.45
N ASP A 44 4.90 -28.00 -25.69
CA ASP A 44 3.57 -27.35 -25.62
C ASP A 44 3.29 -26.72 -24.25
N VAL A 45 3.84 -27.32 -23.18
CA VAL A 45 3.71 -26.81 -21.80
C VAL A 45 4.29 -25.39 -21.65
N ALA A 46 5.24 -24.98 -22.50
CA ALA A 46 5.85 -23.66 -22.44
C ALA A 46 4.83 -22.55 -22.68
N ALA A 47 3.85 -22.75 -23.57
CA ALA A 47 2.79 -21.77 -23.82
C ALA A 47 1.85 -21.61 -22.61
N VAL A 48 1.54 -22.73 -21.94
CA VAL A 48 0.71 -22.74 -20.72
C VAL A 48 1.44 -22.02 -19.59
N LEU A 49 2.74 -22.29 -19.41
CA LEU A 49 3.57 -21.66 -18.39
C LEU A 49 3.73 -20.15 -18.61
N ARG A 50 3.90 -19.70 -19.86
CA ARG A 50 3.92 -18.26 -20.20
C ARG A 50 2.58 -17.59 -19.88
N THR A 51 1.47 -18.24 -20.20
CA THR A 51 0.13 -17.71 -19.92
C THR A 51 -0.12 -17.60 -18.41
N ALA A 52 0.23 -18.64 -17.66
CA ALA A 52 0.17 -18.62 -16.21
C ALA A 52 1.04 -17.49 -15.62
N ARG A 53 2.25 -17.30 -16.15
CA ARG A 53 3.14 -16.21 -15.72
C ARG A 53 2.50 -14.84 -15.88
N MET A 54 2.05 -14.51 -17.09
CA MET A 54 1.42 -13.21 -17.37
C MET A 54 0.19 -12.97 -16.50
N SER A 55 -0.54 -14.04 -16.14
CA SER A 55 -1.68 -13.94 -15.22
C SER A 55 -1.24 -13.55 -13.81
N TRP A 56 -0.20 -14.19 -13.28
CA TRP A 56 0.36 -13.86 -11.97
C TRP A 56 0.98 -12.46 -11.92
N GLU A 57 1.76 -12.09 -12.93
CA GLU A 57 2.36 -10.75 -13.01
C GLU A 57 1.29 -9.65 -12.97
N ARG A 58 0.20 -9.83 -13.72
CA ARG A 58 -0.93 -8.90 -13.71
C ARG A 58 -1.60 -8.81 -12.35
N ARG A 59 -1.83 -9.95 -11.68
CA ARG A 59 -2.47 -9.98 -10.35
C ARG A 59 -1.59 -9.31 -9.28
N ILE A 60 -0.27 -9.48 -9.38
CA ILE A 60 0.69 -8.81 -8.50
C ILE A 60 0.66 -7.29 -8.76
N GLU A 61 0.66 -6.87 -10.04
CA GLU A 61 0.53 -5.45 -10.40
C GLU A 61 -0.73 -4.82 -9.82
N THR A 62 -1.88 -5.50 -9.98
CA THR A 62 -3.16 -5.05 -9.43
C THR A 62 -3.09 -4.90 -7.91
N ALA A 63 -2.58 -5.91 -7.21
CA ALA A 63 -2.44 -5.87 -5.76
C ALA A 63 -1.48 -4.77 -5.28
N MET A 64 -0.38 -4.52 -6.02
CA MET A 64 0.51 -3.39 -5.75
C MET A 64 -0.21 -2.04 -5.89
N GLY A 65 -1.04 -1.88 -6.93
CA GLY A 65 -1.88 -0.70 -7.12
C GLY A 65 -2.91 -0.51 -6.01
N GLU A 66 -3.57 -1.58 -5.58
CA GLU A 66 -4.50 -1.57 -4.45
C GLU A 66 -3.81 -1.15 -3.15
N CYS A 67 -2.61 -1.70 -2.86
CA CYS A 67 -1.83 -1.28 -1.69
C CYS A 67 -1.38 0.18 -1.77
N ALA A 68 -1.00 0.68 -2.94
CA ALA A 68 -0.65 2.09 -3.13
C ALA A 68 -1.86 3.00 -2.85
N SER A 69 -3.01 2.68 -3.43
CA SER A 69 -4.25 3.44 -3.21
C SER A 69 -4.70 3.38 -1.75
N LEU A 70 -4.60 2.22 -1.10
CA LEU A 70 -4.91 2.07 0.32
C LEU A 70 -3.98 2.93 1.18
N ALA A 71 -2.68 2.95 0.90
CA ALA A 71 -1.73 3.77 1.64
C ALA A 71 -2.03 5.28 1.49
N GLU A 72 -2.44 5.72 0.30
CA GLU A 72 -2.87 7.10 0.06
C GLU A 72 -4.13 7.46 0.85
N GLN A 73 -5.18 6.62 0.76
CA GLN A 73 -6.44 6.83 1.49
C GLN A 73 -6.23 6.86 3.00
N LEU A 74 -5.38 5.99 3.54
CA LEU A 74 -5.06 5.97 4.98
C LEU A 74 -4.32 7.23 5.43
N ARG A 75 -3.49 7.85 4.59
CA ARG A 75 -2.85 9.14 4.90
C ARG A 75 -3.86 10.27 4.88
N ALA A 76 -4.78 10.29 3.90
CA ALA A 76 -5.85 11.28 3.85
C ALA A 76 -6.73 11.22 5.12
N VAL A 77 -7.12 10.02 5.57
CA VAL A 77 -7.87 9.87 6.83
C VAL A 77 -7.09 10.39 8.04
N ALA A 78 -5.77 10.21 8.07
CA ALA A 78 -4.94 10.73 9.16
C ALA A 78 -4.91 12.27 9.18
N GLU A 79 -4.92 12.90 8.00
CA GLU A 79 -4.97 14.35 7.84
C GLU A 79 -6.33 14.91 8.26
N ASP A 80 -7.43 14.38 7.72
CA ASP A 80 -8.80 14.82 8.02
C ASP A 80 -9.14 14.72 9.51
N LEU A 81 -8.76 13.62 10.15
CA LEU A 81 -8.97 13.43 11.60
C LEU A 81 -8.07 14.35 12.43
N GLY A 82 -6.83 14.59 11.98
CA GLY A 82 -5.93 15.53 12.64
C GLY A 82 -6.47 16.97 12.62
N GLU A 83 -6.95 17.43 11.47
CA GLU A 83 -7.60 18.74 11.33
C GLU A 83 -8.85 18.84 12.21
N THR A 84 -9.68 17.80 12.23
CA THR A 84 -10.89 17.73 13.07
C THR A 84 -10.56 17.85 14.56
N ASP A 85 -9.54 17.11 15.03
CA ASP A 85 -9.10 17.15 16.43
C ASP A 85 -8.60 18.55 16.82
N GLU A 86 -7.87 19.24 15.94
CA GLU A 86 -7.38 20.60 16.16
C GLU A 86 -8.53 21.62 16.25
N VAL A 87 -9.53 21.54 15.37
CA VAL A 87 -10.73 22.40 15.38
C VAL A 87 -11.55 22.20 16.66
N ILE A 88 -11.72 20.95 17.08
CA ILE A 88 -12.42 20.61 18.33
C ILE A 88 -11.65 21.16 19.54
N ALA A 89 -10.33 20.97 19.59
CA ALA A 89 -9.48 21.49 20.66
C ALA A 89 -9.57 23.02 20.77
N ALA A 90 -9.54 23.74 19.64
CA ALA A 90 -9.70 25.20 19.60
C ALA A 90 -11.08 25.64 20.12
N THR A 91 -12.14 24.89 19.80
CA THR A 91 -13.51 25.17 20.26
C THR A 91 -13.61 25.00 21.78
N PHE A 92 -13.06 23.92 22.34
CA PHE A 92 -13.02 23.72 23.79
C PHE A 92 -12.19 24.78 24.50
N ALA A 93 -11.04 25.17 23.94
CA ALA A 93 -10.21 26.24 24.50
C ALA A 93 -10.97 27.57 24.56
N LYS A 94 -11.77 27.90 23.54
CA LYS A 94 -12.62 29.09 23.52
C LYS A 94 -13.71 29.05 24.61
N VAL A 95 -14.34 27.90 24.84
CA VAL A 95 -15.35 27.73 25.89
C VAL A 95 -14.71 27.85 27.29
N ALA A 96 -13.56 27.20 27.50
CA ALA A 96 -12.83 27.28 28.76
C ALA A 96 -12.34 28.70 29.09
N GLY A 97 -11.91 29.46 28.09
CA GLY A 97 -11.53 30.88 28.25
C GLY A 97 -12.71 31.83 28.44
N GLY A 98 -13.93 31.44 28.05
CA GLY A 98 -15.14 32.25 28.18
C GLY A 98 -15.90 32.11 29.50
N GLY A 99 -15.59 31.08 30.30
CA GLY A 99 -16.27 30.78 31.57
C GLY A 99 -15.76 31.56 32.80
N GLY A 100 -14.81 32.47 32.62
CA GLY A 100 -14.23 33.28 33.70
C GLY A 100 -14.60 34.76 33.59
N ARG A 101 -15.88 35.11 33.74
CA ARG A 101 -16.33 36.47 34.07
C ARG A 101 -17.61 36.43 34.89
#